data_AF-A0A8C2ZR43-F1
#
_entry.id   AF-A0A8C2ZR43-F1
#
_cell.length_a   1.000
_cell.length_b   1.000
_cell.length_c   1.000
_cell.angle_alpha   90.00
_cell.angle_beta   90.00
_cell.angle_gamma   90.00
#
_symmetry.space_group_name_H-M   'P 1'
#
loop_
_entity.id
_entity.type
_entity.pdbx_description
1 polymer ?
#
loop_
_entity_poly.entity_id
_entity_poly.type
_entity_poly.pdbx_seq_one_letter_code
_entity_poly.pdbx_strand_id
1 'polypeptide(L)'
;VISGEWSRGLFVIKPEDEDIHTANERRLKELIGAPAGKLHTGRSRNDQVVTDMRLWLRDAISTLTDNALQLMSTMVERAAAEIDVLFPGYTHMQRAQPIRWSHWILSSYNKDLQEDKEAMFDCYDTVHAVLQVTTGVMSTLKINQSVMEAALSSDMLATDLAYYLVRKGVPFREAHGISGKAVFAAESKNIALNQLTVGDLSAVSPLFGSDVSSVWDYRSSVEQYSAPGGTAKCSVAAQNIRQCLISTDPQQRPVMLVP
;
A
#
# COMPACT_ATOMS: atom_id res chain seq x y z
N VAL A 1 1.21 15.67 -9.25
CA VAL A 1 0.21 16.04 -10.27
C VAL A 1 -1.18 15.63 -9.82
N ILE A 2 -1.52 14.34 -9.77
CA ILE A 2 -2.86 13.85 -9.35
C ILE A 2 -3.29 14.38 -7.97
N SER A 3 -2.43 14.29 -6.96
CA SER A 3 -2.72 14.88 -5.63
C SER A 3 -3.02 16.39 -5.72
N GLY A 4 -2.33 17.14 -6.58
CA GLY A 4 -2.61 18.56 -6.78
C GLY A 4 -3.89 18.84 -7.57
N GLU A 5 -4.38 17.89 -8.36
CA GLU A 5 -5.70 17.98 -9.00
C GLU A 5 -6.81 17.77 -7.96
N TRP A 6 -6.67 16.77 -7.08
CA TRP A 6 -7.57 16.55 -5.95
C TRP A 6 -7.63 17.76 -5.01
N SER A 7 -6.48 18.25 -4.54
CA SER A 7 -6.43 19.36 -3.58
C SER A 7 -6.98 20.68 -4.13
N ARG A 8 -7.05 20.84 -5.45
CA ARG A 8 -7.62 22.04 -6.10
C ARG A 8 -9.04 21.83 -6.62
N GLY A 9 -9.64 20.64 -6.42
CA GLY A 9 -10.95 20.31 -6.98
C GLY A 9 -10.98 20.24 -8.51
N LEU A 10 -9.82 19.99 -9.14
CA LEU A 10 -9.67 19.91 -10.60
C LEU A 10 -9.71 18.47 -11.12
N PHE A 11 -9.72 17.48 -10.23
CA PHE A 11 -9.79 16.08 -10.63
C PHE A 11 -11.18 15.76 -11.21
N VAL A 12 -11.22 15.18 -12.40
CA VAL A 12 -12.47 14.81 -13.08
C VAL A 12 -12.72 13.31 -12.87
N ILE A 13 -13.75 13.00 -12.06
CA ILE A 13 -14.28 11.65 -11.89
C ILE A 13 -15.09 11.29 -13.13
N LYS A 14 -14.95 10.05 -13.61
CA LYS A 14 -15.66 9.53 -14.78
C LYS A 14 -16.66 8.45 -14.38
N PRO A 15 -17.73 8.21 -15.17
CA PRO A 15 -18.71 7.16 -14.90
C PRO A 15 -18.12 5.75 -14.81
N GLU A 16 -17.05 5.50 -15.56
CA GLU A 16 -16.29 4.25 -15.54
C GLU A 16 -15.35 4.06 -14.32
N ASP A 17 -15.24 5.05 -13.43
CA ASP A 17 -14.51 4.90 -12.17
C ASP A 17 -15.39 4.21 -11.12
N GLU A 18 -15.09 2.95 -10.82
CA GLU A 18 -15.83 2.17 -9.80
C GLU A 18 -15.59 2.70 -8.38
N ASP A 19 -14.38 3.21 -8.12
CA ASP A 19 -13.93 3.69 -6.82
C ASP A 19 -12.76 4.69 -6.94
N ILE A 20 -12.27 5.18 -5.79
CA ILE A 20 -11.15 6.12 -5.74
C ILE A 20 -9.84 5.52 -6.29
N HIS A 21 -9.66 4.20 -6.20
CA HIS A 21 -8.46 3.52 -6.66
C HIS A 21 -8.44 3.49 -8.19
N THR A 22 -9.52 3.02 -8.81
CA THR A 22 -9.72 3.00 -10.27
C THR A 22 -9.66 4.40 -10.87
N ALA A 23 -10.22 5.42 -10.21
CA ALA A 23 -10.10 6.81 -10.63
C ALA A 23 -8.63 7.28 -10.69
N ASN A 24 -7.87 7.06 -9.61
CA ASN A 24 -6.46 7.44 -9.54
C ASN A 24 -5.59 6.65 -10.52
N GLU A 25 -5.89 5.37 -10.72
CA GLU A 25 -5.20 4.49 -11.67
C GLU A 25 -5.44 4.93 -13.11
N ARG A 26 -6.70 5.21 -13.47
CA ARG A 26 -7.07 5.78 -14.77
C ARG A 26 -6.34 7.09 -14.99
N ARG A 27 -6.40 8.02 -14.03
CA ARG A 27 -5.74 9.33 -14.18
C ARG A 27 -4.23 9.19 -14.31
N LEU A 28 -3.61 8.27 -13.56
CA LEU A 28 -2.19 7.98 -13.71
C LEU A 28 -1.88 7.45 -15.11
N LYS A 29 -2.69 6.54 -15.64
CA LYS A 29 -2.55 6.00 -17.00
C LYS A 29 -2.70 7.10 -18.06
N GLU A 30 -3.60 8.07 -17.88
CA GLU A 30 -3.72 9.23 -18.77
C GLU A 30 -2.45 10.10 -18.77
N LEU A 31 -1.79 10.23 -17.63
CA LEU A 31 -0.60 11.08 -17.47
C LEU A 31 0.69 10.43 -17.98
N ILE A 32 0.88 9.13 -17.76
CA ILE A 32 2.16 8.45 -18.03
C ILE A 32 2.05 7.26 -18.99
N GLY A 33 0.84 6.96 -19.50
CA GLY A 33 0.59 5.88 -20.45
C GLY A 33 0.71 4.48 -19.85
N ALA A 34 1.08 3.52 -20.71
CA ALA A 34 1.21 2.09 -20.36
C ALA A 34 2.06 1.78 -19.10
N PRO A 35 3.13 2.53 -18.77
CA PRO A 35 3.85 2.40 -17.50
C PRO A 35 3.00 2.38 -16.22
N ALA A 36 1.84 3.06 -16.19
CA ALA A 36 1.00 3.13 -15.00
C ALA A 36 0.53 1.76 -14.51
N GLY A 37 0.25 0.82 -15.41
CA GLY A 37 -0.30 -0.49 -15.07
C GLY A 37 0.64 -1.36 -14.22
N LYS A 38 1.94 -1.05 -14.20
CA LYS A 38 2.91 -1.82 -13.40
C LYS A 38 3.00 -1.37 -11.95
N LEU A 39 2.31 -0.29 -11.56
CA LEU A 39 2.24 0.13 -10.17
C LEU A 39 1.50 -0.90 -9.29
N HIS A 40 0.70 -1.76 -9.91
CA HIS A 40 -0.07 -2.82 -9.23
C HIS A 40 0.66 -4.15 -9.13
N THR A 41 1.85 -4.28 -9.73
CA THR A 41 2.60 -5.53 -9.69
C THR A 41 2.95 -5.88 -8.25
N GLY A 42 2.43 -7.01 -7.76
CA GLY A 42 2.62 -7.47 -6.38
C GLY A 42 1.73 -6.79 -5.33
N ARG A 43 0.70 -6.02 -5.73
CA ARG A 43 -0.26 -5.38 -4.80
C ARG A 43 -1.65 -6.00 -4.95
N SER A 44 -2.27 -6.32 -3.81
CA SER A 44 -3.68 -6.72 -3.74
C SER A 44 -4.56 -5.50 -3.45
N ARG A 45 -5.75 -5.44 -4.07
CA ARG A 45 -6.74 -4.40 -3.75
C ARG A 45 -7.17 -4.46 -2.28
N ASN A 46 -7.28 -5.67 -1.72
CA ASN A 46 -7.71 -5.85 -0.32
C ASN A 46 -6.75 -5.15 0.66
N ASP A 47 -5.45 -5.33 0.48
CA ASP A 47 -4.43 -4.73 1.37
C ASP A 47 -4.35 -3.21 1.18
N GLN A 48 -4.53 -2.76 -0.06
CA GLN A 48 -4.55 -1.33 -0.39
C GLN A 48 -5.71 -0.62 0.30
N VAL A 49 -6.94 -1.14 0.17
CA VAL A 49 -8.14 -0.54 0.78
C VAL A 49 -8.01 -0.44 2.29
N VAL A 50 -7.52 -1.51 2.95
CA VAL A 50 -7.35 -1.51 4.40
C VAL A 50 -6.27 -0.52 4.84
N THR A 51 -5.17 -0.42 4.08
CA THR A 51 -4.10 0.55 4.36
C THR A 51 -4.62 1.98 4.24
N ASP A 52 -5.33 2.30 3.16
CA ASP A 52 -5.88 3.62 2.91
C ASP A 52 -6.89 4.01 3.99
N MET A 53 -7.78 3.09 4.37
CA MET A 53 -8.75 3.31 5.45
C MET A 53 -8.06 3.57 6.79
N ARG A 54 -7.00 2.83 7.14
CA ARG A 54 -6.27 3.04 8.40
C ARG A 54 -5.53 4.37 8.44
N LEU A 55 -4.95 4.79 7.32
CA LEU A 55 -4.28 6.09 7.20
C LEU A 55 -5.28 7.24 7.32
N TRP A 56 -6.44 7.12 6.67
CA TRP A 56 -7.52 8.11 6.79
C TRP A 56 -8.06 8.17 8.22
N LEU A 57 -8.36 7.01 8.83
CA LEU A 57 -8.85 6.93 10.21
C LEU A 57 -7.88 7.58 11.20
N ARG A 58 -6.56 7.40 11.04
CA ARG A 58 -5.56 8.06 11.88
C ARG A 58 -5.74 9.58 11.88
N ASP A 59 -5.87 10.18 10.69
CA ASP A 59 -5.97 11.64 10.56
C ASP A 59 -7.36 12.15 11.02
N ALA A 60 -8.42 11.37 10.77
CA ALA A 60 -9.76 11.66 11.27
C ALA A 60 -9.83 11.63 12.80
N ILE A 61 -9.22 10.60 13.43
CA ILE A 61 -9.15 10.48 14.89
C ILE A 61 -8.38 11.65 15.51
N SER A 62 -7.28 12.09 14.89
CA SER A 62 -6.55 13.29 15.33
C SER A 62 -7.46 14.52 15.33
N THR A 63 -8.19 14.75 14.23
CA THR A 63 -9.11 15.90 14.11
C THR A 63 -10.24 15.85 15.12
N LEU A 64 -10.84 14.67 15.33
CA LEU A 64 -11.89 14.47 16.31
C LEU A 64 -11.38 14.66 17.75
N THR A 65 -10.16 14.22 18.04
CA THR A 65 -9.51 14.43 19.34
C THR A 65 -9.34 15.92 19.63
N ASP A 66 -8.84 16.70 18.67
CA ASP A 66 -8.67 18.15 18.84
C ASP A 66 -10.02 18.85 19.07
N ASN A 67 -11.05 18.48 18.31
CA ASN A 67 -12.40 19.04 18.49
C ASN A 67 -13.00 18.68 19.85
N ALA A 68 -12.79 17.44 20.33
CA ALA A 68 -13.24 17.01 21.64
C ALA A 68 -12.53 17.78 22.77
N LEU A 69 -11.22 17.99 22.65
CA LEU A 69 -10.43 18.81 23.58
C LEU A 69 -10.87 20.28 23.57
N GLN A 70 -11.19 20.83 22.40
CA GLN A 70 -11.69 22.19 22.29
C GLN A 70 -13.07 22.34 22.94
N LEU A 71 -13.98 21.39 22.71
CA LEU A 71 -15.29 21.38 23.35
C LEU A 71 -15.16 21.29 24.87
N MET A 72 -14.30 20.39 25.36
CA MET A 72 -13.96 20.28 26.78
C MET A 72 -13.52 21.61 27.39
N SER A 73 -12.49 22.23 26.79
CA SER A 73 -11.94 23.50 27.30
C SER A 73 -13.02 24.56 27.35
N THR A 74 -13.82 24.68 26.28
CA THR A 74 -14.93 25.65 26.19
C THR A 74 -15.98 25.41 27.27
N MET A 75 -16.35 24.15 27.54
CA MET A 75 -17.31 23.79 28.58
C MET A 75 -16.77 24.09 29.98
N VAL A 76 -15.50 23.79 30.25
CA VAL A 76 -14.84 24.07 31.54
C VAL A 76 -14.70 25.57 31.79
N GLU A 77 -14.25 26.32 30.80
CA GLU A 77 -14.11 27.78 30.88
C GLU A 77 -15.47 28.44 31.14
N ARG A 78 -16.50 28.01 30.42
CA ARG A 78 -17.87 28.53 30.63
C ARG A 78 -18.42 28.17 32.00
N ALA A 79 -18.23 26.93 32.44
CA ALA A 79 -18.64 26.49 33.76
C ALA A 79 -17.93 27.30 34.88
N ALA A 80 -16.66 27.66 34.69
CA ALA A 80 -15.93 28.50 35.64
C ALA A 80 -16.46 29.94 35.66
N ALA A 81 -16.70 30.54 34.48
CA ALA A 81 -17.19 31.91 34.36
C ALA A 81 -18.61 32.10 34.91
N GLU A 82 -19.46 31.08 34.79
CA GLU A 82 -20.88 31.12 35.15
C GLU A 82 -21.19 30.38 36.47
N ILE A 83 -20.18 30.18 37.35
CA ILE A 83 -20.27 29.30 38.54
C ILE A 83 -21.41 29.64 39.51
N ASP A 84 -21.76 30.92 39.64
CA ASP A 84 -22.80 31.41 40.56
C ASP A 84 -24.23 31.36 39.99
N VAL A 85 -24.38 30.96 38.72
CA VAL A 85 -25.71 30.80 38.11
C VAL A 85 -26.38 29.53 38.65
N LEU A 86 -27.59 29.69 39.18
CA LEU A 86 -28.44 28.60 39.67
C LEU A 86 -29.56 28.32 38.66
N PHE A 87 -29.91 27.05 38.50
CA PHE A 87 -31.05 26.62 37.68
C PHE A 87 -31.69 25.34 38.28
N PRO A 88 -32.95 25.00 37.93
CA PRO A 88 -33.57 23.78 38.43
C PRO A 88 -32.94 22.54 37.78
N GLY A 89 -32.51 21.59 38.60
CA GLY A 89 -32.21 20.23 38.15
C GLY A 89 -33.48 19.42 37.95
N TYR A 90 -33.46 18.48 37.01
CA TYR A 90 -34.63 17.71 36.60
C TYR A 90 -34.44 16.20 36.81
N THR A 91 -35.50 15.52 37.24
CA THR A 91 -35.62 14.06 37.21
C THR A 91 -36.96 13.70 36.58
N HIS A 92 -36.99 12.73 35.66
CA HIS A 92 -38.19 12.42 34.86
C HIS A 92 -38.83 13.67 34.20
N MET A 93 -38.00 14.62 33.76
CA MET A 93 -38.42 15.92 33.20
C MET A 93 -39.22 16.82 34.17
N GLN A 94 -39.20 16.54 35.47
CA GLN A 94 -39.81 17.34 36.53
C GLN A 94 -38.76 18.05 37.37
N ARG A 95 -39.05 19.27 37.82
CA ARG A 95 -38.15 20.04 38.69
C ARG A 95 -37.93 19.30 40.01
N ALA A 96 -36.69 19.00 40.34
CA ALA A 96 -36.33 18.20 41.51
C ALA A 96 -35.68 19.06 42.61
N GLN A 97 -34.54 19.69 42.30
CA GLN A 97 -33.78 20.51 43.25
C GLN A 97 -32.99 21.61 42.53
N PRO A 98 -32.67 22.74 43.18
CA PRO A 98 -31.75 23.72 42.63
C PRO A 98 -30.34 23.12 42.47
N ILE A 99 -29.70 23.37 41.33
CA ILE A 99 -28.30 23.03 41.09
C ILE A 99 -27.59 24.24 40.46
N ARG A 100 -26.25 24.23 40.47
CA ARG A 100 -25.48 25.21 39.69
C ARG A 100 -25.57 24.86 38.21
N TRP A 101 -25.76 25.85 37.36
CA TRP A 101 -25.71 25.69 35.89
C TRP A 101 -24.39 25.05 35.44
N SER A 102 -23.28 25.48 36.03
CA SER A 102 -21.95 24.88 35.80
C SER A 102 -21.87 23.41 36.16
N HIS A 103 -22.63 22.94 37.16
CA HIS A 103 -22.69 21.51 37.48
C HIS A 103 -23.32 20.71 36.34
N TRP A 104 -24.34 21.26 35.68
CA TRP A 104 -24.96 20.63 34.51
C TRP A 104 -24.00 20.59 33.32
N ILE A 105 -23.35 21.71 32.97
CA ILE A 105 -22.35 21.76 31.88
C ILE A 105 -21.31 20.64 32.08
N LEU A 106 -20.72 20.59 33.27
CA LEU A 106 -19.67 19.61 33.57
C LEU A 106 -20.20 18.17 33.59
N SER A 107 -21.45 17.96 34.03
CA SER A 107 -22.07 16.62 34.03
C SER A 107 -22.35 16.11 32.62
N SER A 108 -22.76 16.97 31.69
CA SER A 108 -23.00 16.56 30.31
C SER A 108 -21.72 16.08 29.63
N TYR A 109 -20.59 16.74 29.87
CA TYR A 109 -19.31 16.26 29.36
C TYR A 109 -18.82 15.00 30.09
N ASN A 110 -18.80 15.05 31.43
CA ASN A 110 -18.17 14.02 32.24
C ASN A 110 -19.02 12.77 32.40
N LYS A 111 -20.34 12.79 32.16
CA LYS A 111 -21.23 11.64 32.34
C LYS A 111 -21.89 11.24 31.04
N ASP A 112 -22.49 12.19 30.33
CA ASP A 112 -23.33 11.86 29.17
C ASP A 112 -22.51 11.59 27.89
N LEU A 113 -21.30 12.16 27.76
CA LEU A 113 -20.40 11.89 26.63
C LEU A 113 -19.33 10.81 26.93
N GLN A 114 -19.37 10.12 28.06
CA GLN A 114 -18.28 9.21 28.47
C GLN A 114 -18.02 8.09 27.45
N GLU A 115 -19.09 7.53 26.89
CA GLU A 115 -19.05 6.34 26.04
C GLU A 115 -18.37 6.60 24.69
N ASP A 116 -18.43 7.85 24.20
CA ASP A 116 -17.91 8.22 22.87
C ASP A 116 -16.37 8.26 22.83
N LYS A 117 -15.74 8.49 23.99
CA LYS A 117 -14.30 8.79 24.11
C LYS A 117 -13.44 7.54 24.08
N GLU A 118 -13.89 6.50 24.77
CA GLU A 118 -13.14 5.25 24.95
C GLU A 118 -12.85 4.60 23.59
N ALA A 119 -13.88 4.39 22.76
CA ALA A 119 -13.73 3.80 21.44
C ALA A 119 -12.80 4.61 20.51
N MET A 120 -12.82 5.94 20.61
CA MET A 120 -11.95 6.82 19.83
C MET A 120 -10.48 6.67 20.25
N PHE A 121 -10.20 6.68 21.56
CA PHE A 121 -8.85 6.51 22.08
C PHE A 121 -8.31 5.10 21.83
N ASP A 122 -9.13 4.07 21.97
CA ASP A 122 -8.75 2.68 21.66
C ASP A 122 -8.32 2.49 20.20
N CYS A 123 -9.03 3.16 19.28
CA CYS A 123 -8.67 3.15 17.86
C CYS A 123 -7.33 3.85 17.61
N TYR A 124 -7.11 5.01 18.25
CA TYR A 124 -5.83 5.72 18.17
C TYR A 124 -4.68 4.85 18.66
N ASP A 125 -4.81 4.30 19.87
CA ASP A 125 -3.78 3.49 20.52
C ASP A 125 -3.43 2.26 19.68
N THR A 126 -4.44 1.58 19.14
CA THR A 126 -4.24 0.41 18.27
C THR A 126 -3.47 0.78 17.00
N VAL A 127 -3.88 1.84 16.29
CA VAL A 127 -3.22 2.25 15.04
C VAL A 127 -1.80 2.73 15.31
N HIS A 128 -1.62 3.55 16.34
CA HIS A 128 -0.31 4.06 16.74
C HIS A 128 0.65 2.92 17.12
N ALA A 129 0.20 1.99 17.97
CA ALA A 129 0.99 0.84 18.40
C ALA A 129 1.35 -0.08 17.22
N VAL A 130 0.40 -0.41 16.34
CA VAL A 130 0.67 -1.28 15.18
C VAL A 130 1.71 -0.66 14.25
N LEU A 131 1.64 0.65 13.99
CA LEU A 131 2.61 1.34 13.15
C LEU A 131 4.01 1.35 13.78
N GLN A 132 4.12 1.61 15.08
CA GLN A 132 5.39 1.57 15.79
C GLN A 132 6.00 0.17 15.82
N VAL A 133 5.20 -0.85 16.17
CA VAL A 133 5.63 -2.24 16.21
C VAL A 133 6.08 -2.70 14.83
N THR A 134 5.29 -2.44 13.78
CA THR A 134 5.65 -2.81 12.40
C THR A 134 6.93 -2.11 11.95
N THR A 135 7.12 -0.84 12.30
CA THR A 135 8.38 -0.11 12.05
C THR A 135 9.57 -0.78 12.74
N GLY A 136 9.40 -1.18 14.01
CA GLY A 136 10.40 -1.93 14.76
C GLY A 136 10.73 -3.28 14.11
N VAL A 137 9.72 -4.04 13.70
CA VAL A 137 9.90 -5.32 12.99
C VAL A 137 10.66 -5.11 11.68
N MET A 138 10.22 -4.17 10.84
CA MET A 138 10.86 -3.92 9.54
C MET A 138 12.29 -3.40 9.65
N SER A 139 12.60 -2.59 10.67
CA SER A 139 13.95 -2.04 10.89
C SER A 139 14.93 -3.03 11.52
N THR A 140 14.43 -4.01 12.27
CA THR A 140 15.28 -4.95 13.03
C THR A 140 15.28 -6.38 12.48
N LEU A 141 14.38 -6.72 11.56
CA LEU A 141 14.39 -8.03 10.91
C LEU A 141 15.75 -8.30 10.27
N LYS A 142 16.20 -9.54 10.38
CA LYS A 142 17.41 -10.02 9.71
C LYS A 142 17.01 -11.02 8.65
N ILE A 143 17.39 -10.73 7.41
CA ILE A 143 17.21 -11.66 6.30
C ILE A 143 18.31 -12.72 6.33
N ASN A 144 17.98 -13.93 5.88
CA ASN A 144 18.95 -14.99 5.65
C ASN A 144 19.22 -15.09 4.15
N GLN A 145 20.24 -14.37 3.68
CA GLN A 145 20.56 -14.25 2.25
C GLN A 145 20.84 -15.61 1.62
N SER A 146 21.61 -16.48 2.29
CA SER A 146 21.98 -17.79 1.72
C SER A 146 20.78 -18.71 1.55
N VAL A 147 19.83 -18.70 2.49
CA VAL A 147 18.59 -19.48 2.38
C VAL A 147 17.70 -18.91 1.27
N MET A 148 17.60 -17.59 1.16
CA MET A 148 16.83 -16.94 0.09
C MET A 148 17.41 -17.24 -1.29
N GLU A 149 18.72 -17.19 -1.45
CA GLU A 149 19.40 -17.53 -2.71
C GLU A 149 19.31 -19.03 -3.02
N ALA A 150 19.42 -19.90 -2.01
CA ALA A 150 19.28 -21.36 -2.20
C ALA A 150 17.86 -21.80 -2.57
N ALA A 151 16.85 -20.96 -2.31
CA ALA A 151 15.47 -21.23 -2.72
C ALA A 151 15.22 -20.99 -4.22
N LEU A 152 16.15 -20.34 -4.93
CA LEU A 152 16.07 -20.14 -6.38
C LEU A 152 16.36 -21.47 -7.09
N SER A 153 15.46 -21.89 -7.97
CA SER A 153 15.63 -23.10 -8.78
C SER A 153 15.70 -22.78 -10.27
N SER A 154 16.42 -23.61 -11.02
CA SER A 154 16.58 -23.44 -12.47
C SER A 154 15.26 -23.51 -13.23
N ASP A 155 14.26 -24.19 -12.68
CA ASP A 155 12.93 -24.34 -13.30
C ASP A 155 12.19 -23.01 -13.40
N MET A 156 12.49 -22.06 -12.49
CA MET A 156 11.97 -20.69 -12.54
C MET A 156 12.40 -19.96 -13.83
N LEU A 157 13.52 -20.38 -14.45
CA LEU A 157 14.09 -19.78 -15.65
C LEU A 157 13.55 -20.38 -16.96
N ALA A 158 12.62 -21.35 -16.89
CA ALA A 158 11.98 -21.89 -18.09
C ALA A 158 11.25 -20.81 -18.90
N THR A 159 10.63 -19.83 -18.23
CA THR A 159 9.98 -18.69 -18.90
C THR A 159 11.02 -17.79 -19.58
N ASP A 160 12.18 -17.60 -18.96
CA ASP A 160 13.26 -16.79 -19.53
C ASP A 160 13.86 -17.46 -20.78
N LEU A 161 13.91 -18.79 -20.81
CA LEU A 161 14.28 -19.56 -21.99
C LEU A 161 13.31 -19.33 -23.16
N ALA A 162 12.01 -19.18 -22.87
CA ALA A 162 11.03 -18.78 -23.89
C ALA A 162 11.26 -17.32 -24.33
N TYR A 163 11.51 -16.38 -23.39
CA TYR A 163 11.79 -14.99 -23.75
C TYR A 163 13.06 -14.83 -24.59
N TYR A 164 14.08 -15.64 -24.36
CA TYR A 164 15.25 -15.72 -25.21
C TYR A 164 14.89 -16.00 -26.68
N LEU A 165 13.98 -16.97 -26.93
CA LEU A 165 13.51 -17.27 -28.29
C LEU A 165 12.62 -16.17 -28.87
N VAL A 166 11.77 -15.56 -28.04
CA VAL A 166 10.94 -14.42 -28.46
C VAL A 166 11.80 -13.26 -28.94
N ARG A 167 12.92 -12.97 -28.26
CA ARG A 167 13.89 -11.95 -28.69
C ARG A 167 14.58 -12.30 -30.01
N LYS A 168 14.63 -13.59 -30.39
CA LYS A 168 15.10 -14.07 -31.70
C LYS A 168 13.99 -14.14 -32.75
N GLY A 169 12.79 -13.62 -32.46
CA GLY A 169 11.68 -13.48 -33.40
C GLY A 169 10.65 -14.61 -33.36
N VAL A 170 10.77 -15.57 -32.44
CA VAL A 170 9.81 -16.68 -32.32
C VAL A 170 8.52 -16.18 -31.65
N PRO A 171 7.32 -16.45 -32.20
CA PRO A 171 6.06 -16.13 -31.54
C PRO A 171 5.96 -16.78 -30.15
N PHE A 172 5.44 -16.05 -29.16
CA PHE A 172 5.45 -16.51 -27.76
C PHE A 172 4.88 -17.91 -27.53
N ARG A 173 3.76 -18.27 -28.20
CA ARG A 173 3.15 -19.60 -28.08
C ARG A 173 4.10 -20.72 -28.50
N GLU A 174 4.88 -20.48 -29.56
CA GLU A 174 5.87 -21.43 -30.06
C GLU A 174 7.10 -21.47 -29.16
N ALA A 175 7.62 -20.30 -28.75
CA ALA A 175 8.73 -20.18 -27.81
C ALA A 175 8.47 -20.90 -26.48
N HIS A 176 7.25 -20.74 -25.94
CA HIS A 176 6.80 -21.43 -24.74
C HIS A 176 6.74 -22.95 -24.93
N GLY A 177 6.26 -23.42 -26.09
CA GLY A 177 6.27 -24.84 -26.45
C GLY A 177 7.69 -25.41 -26.57
N ILE A 178 8.62 -24.66 -27.15
CA ILE A 178 10.04 -25.05 -27.26
C ILE A 178 10.69 -25.11 -25.87
N SER A 179 10.44 -24.13 -25.00
CA SER A 179 10.91 -24.16 -23.62
C SER A 179 10.36 -25.38 -22.86
N GLY A 180 9.07 -25.68 -23.01
CA GLY A 180 8.47 -26.89 -22.41
C GLY A 180 9.12 -28.19 -22.86
N LYS A 181 9.55 -28.28 -24.13
CA LYS A 181 10.34 -29.44 -24.62
C LYS A 181 11.73 -29.50 -24.00
N ALA A 182 12.38 -28.36 -23.74
CA ALA A 182 13.66 -28.33 -23.04
C ALA A 182 13.49 -28.79 -21.57
N VAL A 183 12.44 -28.34 -20.88
CA VAL A 183 12.09 -28.83 -19.53
C VAL A 183 11.89 -30.35 -19.54
N PHE A 184 11.10 -30.86 -20.49
CA PHE A 184 10.90 -32.30 -20.65
C PHE A 184 12.21 -33.06 -20.92
N ALA A 185 13.12 -32.48 -21.70
CA ALA A 185 14.43 -33.10 -21.98
C ALA A 185 15.33 -33.14 -20.73
N ALA A 186 15.32 -32.10 -19.89
CA ALA A 186 16.03 -32.08 -18.62
C ALA A 186 15.46 -33.12 -17.64
N GLU A 187 14.13 -33.18 -17.52
CA GLU A 187 13.42 -34.16 -16.69
C GLU A 187 13.68 -35.60 -17.15
N SER A 188 13.63 -35.87 -18.45
CA SER A 188 13.92 -37.20 -19.02
C SER A 188 15.36 -37.66 -18.76
N LYS A 189 16.29 -36.72 -18.60
CA LYS A 189 17.70 -36.99 -18.25
C LYS A 189 17.94 -36.98 -16.73
N ASN A 190 16.92 -36.68 -15.93
CA ASN A 190 16.99 -36.51 -14.48
C ASN A 190 18.08 -35.50 -14.06
N ILE A 191 18.14 -34.37 -14.76
CA ILE A 191 19.07 -33.25 -14.50
C ILE A 191 18.29 -31.94 -14.37
N ALA A 192 18.93 -30.93 -13.78
CA ALA A 192 18.35 -29.59 -13.70
C ALA A 192 18.33 -28.91 -15.07
N LEU A 193 17.39 -27.98 -15.29
CA LEU A 193 17.22 -27.31 -16.59
C LEU A 193 18.50 -26.59 -17.05
N ASN A 194 19.24 -25.98 -16.12
CA ASN A 194 20.49 -25.29 -16.39
C ASN A 194 21.69 -26.22 -16.67
N GLN A 195 21.52 -27.54 -16.53
CA GLN A 195 22.53 -28.55 -16.84
C GLN A 195 22.43 -29.07 -18.28
N LEU A 196 21.41 -28.67 -19.04
CA LEU A 196 21.33 -28.97 -20.47
C LEU A 196 22.47 -28.31 -21.22
N THR A 197 23.15 -29.09 -22.07
CA THR A 197 24.19 -28.55 -22.93
C THR A 197 23.60 -27.73 -24.07
N VAL A 198 24.40 -26.87 -24.69
CA VAL A 198 23.99 -26.15 -25.91
C VAL A 198 23.57 -27.13 -27.01
N GLY A 199 24.22 -28.30 -27.09
CA GLY A 199 23.84 -29.37 -28.03
C GLY A 199 22.45 -29.93 -27.73
N ASP A 200 22.12 -30.15 -26.46
CA ASP A 200 20.79 -30.61 -26.05
C ASP A 200 19.70 -29.59 -26.38
N LEU A 201 19.96 -28.32 -26.10
CA LEU A 201 19.05 -27.23 -26.43
C LEU A 201 18.91 -27.08 -27.95
N SER A 202 20.00 -27.17 -28.70
CA SER A 202 20.00 -27.12 -30.17
C SER A 202 19.19 -28.23 -30.80
N ALA A 203 19.14 -29.42 -30.17
CA ALA A 203 18.29 -30.53 -30.60
C ALA A 203 16.79 -30.23 -30.41
N VAL A 204 16.43 -29.36 -29.45
CA VAL A 204 15.06 -28.88 -29.24
C VAL A 204 14.72 -27.75 -30.22
N SER A 205 15.65 -26.81 -30.45
CA SER A 205 15.53 -25.76 -31.46
C SER A 205 16.90 -25.25 -31.92
N PRO A 206 17.15 -25.11 -33.24
CA PRO A 206 18.42 -24.60 -33.75
C PRO A 206 18.70 -23.12 -33.41
N LEU A 207 17.72 -22.41 -32.83
CA LEU A 207 17.86 -21.01 -32.42
C LEU A 207 18.57 -20.83 -31.06
N PHE A 208 18.82 -21.92 -30.33
CA PHE A 208 19.65 -21.90 -29.14
C PHE A 208 21.13 -21.83 -29.54
N GLY A 209 21.80 -20.74 -29.16
CA GLY A 209 23.23 -20.52 -29.37
C GLY A 209 23.99 -20.59 -28.05
N SER A 210 25.30 -20.32 -28.09
CA SER A 210 26.14 -20.28 -26.88
C SER A 210 25.73 -19.18 -25.89
N ASP A 211 25.07 -18.13 -26.38
CA ASP A 211 24.51 -17.02 -25.63
C ASP A 211 23.36 -17.44 -24.69
N VAL A 212 22.75 -18.62 -24.89
CA VAL A 212 21.71 -19.15 -24.00
C VAL A 212 22.21 -19.37 -22.57
N SER A 213 23.52 -19.53 -22.37
CA SER A 213 24.13 -19.66 -21.04
C SER A 213 23.83 -18.48 -20.11
N SER A 214 23.59 -17.29 -20.67
CA SER A 214 23.20 -16.10 -19.92
C SER A 214 21.82 -16.22 -19.25
N VAL A 215 20.95 -17.09 -19.75
CA VAL A 215 19.61 -17.35 -19.17
C VAL A 215 19.73 -17.97 -17.78
N TRP A 216 20.82 -18.69 -17.50
CA TRP A 216 21.02 -19.39 -16.22
C TRP A 216 21.43 -18.50 -15.06
N ASP A 217 21.64 -17.21 -15.29
CA ASP A 217 21.93 -16.25 -14.24
C ASP A 217 20.64 -15.57 -13.74
N TYR A 218 20.28 -15.83 -12.48
CA TYR A 218 19.11 -15.21 -11.84
C TYR A 218 19.18 -13.68 -11.82
N ARG A 219 20.38 -13.08 -11.83
CA ARG A 219 20.52 -11.61 -11.92
C ARG A 219 20.10 -11.11 -13.29
N SER A 220 20.56 -11.77 -14.35
CA SER A 220 20.12 -11.52 -15.72
C SER A 220 18.61 -11.73 -15.90
N SER A 221 18.00 -12.65 -15.13
CA SER A 221 16.53 -12.82 -15.10
C SER A 221 15.80 -11.55 -14.65
N VAL A 222 16.11 -11.05 -13.46
CA VAL A 222 15.41 -9.90 -12.89
C VAL A 222 15.67 -8.60 -13.65
N GLU A 223 16.83 -8.45 -14.28
CA GLU A 223 17.18 -7.25 -15.07
C GLU A 223 16.39 -7.13 -16.39
N GLN A 224 15.72 -8.19 -16.85
CA GLN A 224 14.82 -8.11 -18.02
C GLN A 224 13.61 -7.20 -17.77
N TYR A 225 13.23 -7.00 -16.51
CA TYR A 225 12.03 -6.27 -16.10
C TYR A 225 12.33 -4.79 -15.82
N SER A 226 12.98 -4.10 -16.77
CA SER A 226 13.40 -2.69 -16.65
C SER A 226 12.31 -1.66 -16.89
N ALA A 227 11.21 -2.09 -17.49
CA ALA A 227 10.08 -1.20 -17.73
C ALA A 227 9.47 -0.76 -16.37
N PRO A 228 8.94 0.48 -16.23
CA PRO A 228 8.53 1.03 -14.92
C PRO A 228 7.63 0.09 -14.14
N GLY A 229 7.89 -0.14 -12.85
CA GLY A 229 7.17 -1.08 -11.97
C GLY A 229 7.64 -2.55 -12.05
N GLY A 230 8.60 -2.86 -12.93
CA GLY A 230 9.28 -4.15 -12.94
C GLY A 230 10.35 -4.29 -11.84
N THR A 231 10.98 -5.46 -11.76
CA THR A 231 11.92 -5.85 -10.69
C THR A 231 13.40 -5.61 -11.01
N ALA A 232 13.73 -5.07 -12.20
CA ALA A 232 15.11 -4.71 -12.50
C ALA A 232 15.62 -3.62 -11.55
N LYS A 233 16.93 -3.61 -11.26
CA LYS A 233 17.53 -2.67 -10.32
C LYS A 233 17.20 -1.20 -10.63
N CYS A 234 17.20 -0.83 -11.91
CA CYS A 234 16.85 0.52 -12.35
C CYS A 234 15.37 0.87 -12.05
N SER A 235 14.45 -0.08 -12.23
CA SER A 235 13.02 0.10 -11.95
C SER A 235 12.76 0.17 -10.44
N VAL A 236 13.40 -0.68 -9.64
CA VAL A 236 13.28 -0.66 -8.16
C VAL A 236 13.83 0.65 -7.59
N ALA A 237 14.99 1.12 -8.08
CA ALA A 237 15.56 2.41 -7.66
C ALA A 237 14.62 3.58 -7.97
N ALA A 238 13.95 3.56 -9.13
CA ALA A 238 12.97 4.59 -9.50
C ALA A 238 11.70 4.56 -8.63
N GLN A 239 11.30 3.39 -8.12
CA GLN A 239 10.16 3.26 -7.20
C GLN A 239 10.44 3.92 -5.84
N ASN A 240 11.65 3.76 -5.30
CA ASN A 240 12.05 4.34 -4.01
C ASN A 240 11.92 5.87 -3.96
N ILE A 241 12.31 6.56 -5.03
CA ILE A 241 12.23 8.02 -5.13
C ILE A 241 10.77 8.49 -5.17
N ARG A 242 9.88 7.70 -5.78
CA ARG A 242 8.46 8.05 -5.94
C ARG A 242 7.67 7.92 -4.63
N GLN A 243 8.08 7.00 -3.76
CA GLN A 243 7.40 6.73 -2.49
C GLN A 243 7.83 7.68 -1.35
N CYS A 244 9.07 8.20 -1.38
CA CYS A 244 9.54 9.23 -0.46
C CYS A 244 8.91 10.63 -0.70
N LEU A 245 8.23 10.84 -1.83
CA LEU A 245 7.53 12.10 -2.11
C LEU A 245 6.18 12.23 -1.39
N ILE A 246 5.77 11.22 -0.60
CA ILE A 246 4.74 11.38 0.43
C ILE A 246 5.44 11.98 1.66
N SER A 247 5.59 13.31 1.64
CA SER A 247 6.33 14.10 2.62
C SER A 247 5.84 13.89 4.06
N THR A 248 6.79 13.77 5.01
CA THR A 248 6.58 13.76 6.46
C THR A 248 6.41 15.17 7.06
N ASP A 249 6.47 16.21 6.25
CA ASP A 249 6.20 17.59 6.65
C ASP A 249 4.68 17.82 6.77
N PRO A 250 4.15 18.12 7.97
CA PRO A 250 2.73 18.43 8.17
C PRO A 250 2.23 19.58 7.28
N GLN A 251 3.10 20.54 6.92
CA GLN A 251 2.74 21.69 6.07
C GLN A 251 2.69 21.34 4.57
N GLN A 252 3.24 20.19 4.17
CA GLN A 252 3.19 19.70 2.78
C GLN A 252 2.25 18.50 2.60
N ARG A 253 1.51 18.10 3.64
CA ARG A 253 0.42 17.14 3.45
C ARG A 253 -0.59 17.78 2.49
N PRO A 254 -0.95 17.12 1.37
CA PRO A 254 -2.16 17.50 0.70
C PRO A 254 -3.28 17.31 1.73
N VAL A 255 -3.93 18.40 2.12
CA VAL A 255 -5.16 18.31 2.90
C VAL A 255 -6.07 17.43 2.07
N MET A 256 -6.30 16.19 2.52
CA MET A 256 -7.32 15.34 1.95
C MET A 256 -8.63 15.89 2.49
N LEU A 257 -9.02 17.06 1.98
CA LEU A 257 -10.38 17.55 2.07
C LEU A 257 -11.20 16.59 1.22
N VAL A 258 -11.85 15.65 1.89
CA VAL A 258 -13.03 14.98 1.35
C VAL A 258 -14.23 15.79 1.86
N PRO A 259 -15.25 16.07 1.03
CA PRO A 259 -16.36 17.00 1.28
C PRO A 259 -17.05 16.90 2.64
#